data_AF-D9TJP1-F1
#
_entry.id   AF-D9TJP1-F1
#
_cell.length_a   1.000
_cell.length_b   1.000
_cell.length_c   1.000
_cell.angle_alpha   90.00
_cell.angle_beta   90.00
_cell.angle_gamma   90.00
#
_symmetry.space_group_name_H-M   'P 1'
#
loop_
_entity.id
_entity.type
_entity.pdbx_description
1 polymer ?
#
loop_
_entity_poly.entity_id
_entity_poly.type
_entity_poly.pdbx_seq_one_letter_code
_entity_poly.pdbx_strand_id
1 'polypeptide(L)'
;MKISITLGDIVYWFFRLNGCFTIQNFIVHSERNAVQETEVDLLAVRFPDRKELDMRDHPIFSNQKVQLFIVEGKLNKCSFNPATKRNFDEILRRVGFVHDEEAEKIKECLNANGKWEDGR
;
A
#
# COMPACT_ATOMS: atom_id res chain seq x y z
N MET A 1 9.02 13.00 -30.12
CA MET A 1 8.51 12.97 -28.73
C MET A 1 9.22 11.84 -28.00
N LYS A 2 9.93 12.13 -26.91
CA LYS A 2 10.67 11.12 -26.13
C LYS A 2 9.85 10.84 -24.87
N ILE A 3 9.28 9.66 -24.75
CA ILE A 3 8.55 9.24 -23.53
C ILE A 3 9.61 8.74 -22.55
N SER A 4 9.59 9.28 -21.33
CA SER A 4 10.39 8.82 -20.21
C SER A 4 9.45 8.16 -19.21
N ILE A 5 9.63 6.86 -18.97
CA ILE A 5 8.88 6.10 -17.97
C ILE A 5 9.73 5.99 -16.72
N THR A 6 9.19 6.39 -15.57
CA THR A 6 9.85 6.27 -14.27
C THR A 6 9.46 4.96 -13.58
N LEU A 7 10.17 4.61 -12.51
CA LEU A 7 9.79 3.47 -11.68
C LEU A 7 8.41 3.67 -11.04
N GLY A 8 8.10 4.89 -10.60
CA GLY A 8 6.79 5.22 -10.03
C GLY A 8 5.65 4.98 -11.02
N ASP A 9 5.86 5.31 -12.30
CA ASP A 9 4.89 5.03 -13.37
C ASP A 9 4.66 3.52 -13.53
N ILE A 10 5.73 2.72 -13.53
CA ILE A 10 5.64 1.26 -13.64
C ILE A 10 4.85 0.68 -12.47
N VAL A 11 5.16 1.10 -11.25
CA VAL A 11 4.47 0.64 -10.03
C VAL A 11 2.99 1.04 -10.07
N TYR A 12 2.69 2.30 -10.39
CA TYR A 12 1.32 2.78 -10.54
C TYR A 12 0.53 1.94 -11.56
N TRP A 13 1.06 1.79 -12.78
CA TRP A 13 0.36 1.06 -13.84
C TRP A 13 0.21 -0.42 -13.54
N PHE A 14 1.19 -1.05 -12.88
CA PHE A 14 1.06 -2.43 -12.43
C PHE A 14 -0.16 -2.61 -11.52
N PHE A 15 -0.30 -1.81 -10.46
CA PHE A 15 -1.45 -1.91 -9.56
C PHE A 15 -2.76 -1.51 -10.27
N ARG A 16 -2.74 -0.45 -11.08
CA ARG A 16 -3.94 0.06 -11.75
C ARG A 16 -4.52 -0.92 -12.78
N LEU A 17 -3.66 -1.58 -13.56
CA LEU A 17 -4.05 -2.58 -14.56
C LEU A 17 -4.48 -3.91 -13.92
N ASN A 18 -4.09 -4.15 -12.67
CA ASN A 18 -4.59 -5.27 -11.88
C ASN A 18 -5.84 -4.91 -11.07
N GLY A 19 -6.51 -3.79 -11.35
CA GLY A 19 -7.79 -3.44 -10.74
C GLY A 19 -7.71 -2.85 -9.33
N CYS A 20 -6.59 -2.23 -8.98
CA CYS A 20 -6.48 -1.46 -7.74
C CYS A 20 -6.93 -0.01 -7.90
N PHE A 21 -7.55 0.50 -6.84
CA PHE A 21 -7.72 1.93 -6.59
C PHE A 21 -6.48 2.44 -5.89
N THR A 22 -5.87 3.50 -6.41
CA THR A 22 -4.52 3.91 -6.00
C THR A 22 -4.45 5.36 -5.56
N ILE A 23 -3.63 5.63 -4.55
CA ILE A 23 -3.19 6.97 -4.16
C ILE A 23 -1.67 6.97 -4.25
N GLN A 24 -1.10 7.81 -5.10
CA GLN A 24 0.35 8.02 -5.20
C GLN A 24 0.80 9.05 -4.16
N ASN A 25 2.05 8.94 -3.71
CA ASN A 25 2.69 9.92 -2.82
C ASN A 25 1.86 10.17 -1.55
N PHE A 26 1.47 9.10 -0.85
CA PHE A 26 0.63 9.20 0.33
C PHE A 26 1.45 9.74 1.52
N ILE A 27 1.15 10.98 1.91
CA ILE A 27 1.89 11.70 2.96
C ILE A 27 1.31 11.38 4.34
N VAL A 28 2.19 11.02 5.26
CA VAL A 28 1.90 10.94 6.69
C VAL A 28 2.46 12.17 7.38
N HIS A 29 1.58 12.96 7.99
CA HIS A 29 1.92 14.14 8.78
C HIS A 29 1.99 13.79 10.26
N SER A 30 2.89 14.42 11.01
CA SER A 30 2.84 14.37 12.47
C SER A 30 1.62 15.14 12.97
N GLU A 31 0.92 14.58 13.97
CA GLU A 31 -0.21 15.27 14.62
C GLU A 31 0.21 16.54 15.36
N ARG A 32 1.46 16.59 15.85
CA ARG A 32 1.91 17.66 16.76
C ARG A 32 2.29 18.94 16.05
N ASN A 33 2.79 18.86 14.83
CA ASN A 33 3.33 20.03 14.11
C ASN A 33 2.96 20.10 12.63
N ALA A 34 2.10 19.20 12.13
CA ALA A 34 1.72 19.09 10.73
C ALA A 34 2.89 18.90 9.73
N VAL A 35 4.10 18.63 10.22
CA VAL A 35 5.27 18.34 9.38
C VAL A 35 5.14 16.92 8.82
N GLN A 36 5.56 16.73 7.57
CA GLN A 36 5.65 15.41 6.96
C GLN A 36 6.65 14.53 7.72
N GLU A 37 6.16 13.41 8.25
CA GLU A 37 6.98 12.37 8.90
C GLU A 37 7.51 11.37 7.89
N THR A 38 6.66 10.97 6.94
CA THR A 38 7.01 10.00 5.91
C THR A 38 6.06 10.09 4.73
N GLU A 39 6.40 9.38 3.66
CA GLU A 39 5.65 9.25 2.43
C GLU A 39 5.67 7.79 2.02
N VAL A 40 4.56 7.32 1.45
CA VAL A 40 4.46 6.01 0.79
C VAL A 40 4.28 6.26 -0.70
N ASP A 41 5.13 5.64 -1.53
CA ASP A 41 5.10 5.84 -2.98
C ASP A 41 3.71 5.55 -3.58
N LEU A 42 3.08 4.46 -3.13
CA LEU A 42 1.74 4.08 -3.56
C LEU A 42 0.98 3.36 -2.43
N LEU A 43 -0.24 3.83 -2.13
CA LEU A 43 -1.27 3.02 -1.49
C LEU A 43 -2.19 2.44 -2.56
N ALA A 44 -2.55 1.18 -2.42
CA ALA A 44 -3.47 0.53 -3.34
C ALA A 44 -4.50 -0.33 -2.59
N VAL A 45 -5.77 -0.18 -2.94
CA VAL A 45 -6.87 -1.01 -2.44
C VAL A 45 -7.44 -1.84 -3.57
N ARG A 46 -7.68 -3.13 -3.30
CA ARG A 46 -8.19 -4.11 -4.25
C ARG A 46 -9.44 -4.75 -3.67
N PHE A 47 -10.56 -4.65 -4.37
CA PHE A 47 -11.79 -5.38 -4.04
C PHE A 47 -11.83 -6.73 -4.77
N PRO A 48 -12.20 -7.83 -4.10
CA PRO A 48 -12.06 -9.17 -4.65
C PRO A 48 -12.93 -9.41 -5.89
N ASP A 49 -14.15 -8.89 -5.89
CA ASP A 49 -15.13 -9.10 -6.97
C ASP A 49 -15.04 -8.10 -8.12
N ARG A 50 -13.86 -7.48 -8.37
CA ARG A 50 -13.75 -6.64 -9.57
C ARG A 50 -14.06 -7.47 -10.82
N LYS A 51 -14.46 -6.77 -11.88
CA LYS A 51 -14.49 -7.32 -13.23
C LYS A 51 -14.01 -6.26 -14.20
N GLU A 52 -13.01 -6.59 -15.00
CA GLU A 52 -12.52 -5.75 -16.09
C GLU A 52 -12.05 -6.67 -17.21
N LEU A 53 -12.93 -6.88 -18.20
CA LEU A 53 -12.73 -7.79 -19.34
C LEU A 53 -12.33 -9.22 -18.89
N ASP A 54 -11.78 -10.02 -19.81
CA ASP A 54 -11.21 -11.35 -19.53
C ASP A 54 -9.71 -11.28 -19.23
N MET A 55 -9.29 -10.21 -18.53
CA MET A 55 -7.90 -10.00 -18.16
C MET A 55 -7.57 -10.77 -16.88
N ARG A 56 -6.51 -11.57 -16.96
CA ARG A 56 -5.99 -12.33 -15.83
C ARG A 56 -5.08 -11.44 -14.97
N ASP A 57 -5.43 -11.32 -13.69
CA ASP A 57 -4.63 -10.59 -12.71
C ASP A 57 -3.36 -11.34 -12.33
N HIS A 58 -2.36 -10.59 -11.87
CA HIS A 58 -1.15 -11.12 -11.26
C HIS A 58 -1.50 -11.95 -10.00
N PRO A 59 -0.84 -13.09 -9.73
CA PRO A 59 -1.19 -13.98 -8.62
C PRO A 59 -1.20 -13.36 -7.22
N ILE A 60 -0.50 -12.24 -7.02
CA ILE A 60 -0.52 -11.48 -5.74
C ILE A 60 -1.93 -10.96 -5.38
N PHE A 61 -2.81 -10.80 -6.37
CA PHE A 61 -4.19 -10.33 -6.21
C PHE A 61 -5.22 -11.48 -6.17
N SER A 62 -4.78 -12.71 -5.89
CA SER A 62 -5.65 -13.89 -5.89
C SER A 62 -6.53 -14.03 -4.63
N ASN A 63 -6.30 -13.21 -3.61
CA ASN A 63 -7.07 -13.27 -2.37
C ASN A 63 -8.53 -12.85 -2.62
N GLN A 64 -9.47 -13.54 -1.98
CA GLN A 64 -10.91 -13.27 -2.07
C GLN A 64 -11.38 -12.22 -1.06
N LYS A 65 -10.46 -11.60 -0.34
CA LYS A 65 -10.73 -10.48 0.59
C LYS A 65 -10.38 -9.14 -0.05
N VAL A 66 -10.88 -8.05 0.54
CA VAL A 66 -10.37 -6.71 0.23
C VAL A 66 -8.90 -6.66 0.67
N GLN A 67 -8.02 -6.19 -0.21
CA GLN A 67 -6.59 -6.11 0.07
C GLN A 67 -6.15 -4.64 0.09
N LEU A 68 -5.44 -4.24 1.13
CA LEU A 68 -4.67 -3.00 1.18
C LEU A 68 -3.20 -3.33 0.95
N PHE A 69 -2.58 -2.60 0.02
CA PHE A 69 -1.14 -2.64 -0.24
C PHE A 69 -0.54 -1.29 0.12
N ILE A 70 0.49 -1.34 0.97
CA ILE A 70 1.43 -0.25 1.21
C ILE A 70 2.65 -0.59 0.36
N VAL A 71 3.07 0.29 -0.54
CA VAL A 71 4.05 -0.04 -1.58
C VAL A 71 5.20 0.95 -1.59
N GLU A 72 6.42 0.41 -1.67
CA GLU A 72 7.66 1.15 -1.94
C GLU A 72 8.28 0.60 -3.23
N GLY A 73 8.57 1.49 -4.19
CA GLY A 73 9.25 1.17 -5.44
C GLY A 73 10.76 1.36 -5.34
N LYS A 74 11.54 0.29 -5.46
CA LYS A 74 13.01 0.36 -5.57
C LYS A 74 13.52 -0.52 -6.69
N LEU A 75 14.57 -0.05 -7.38
CA LEU A 75 15.28 -0.85 -8.40
C LEU A 75 16.14 -1.97 -7.80
N ASN A 76 16.53 -1.82 -6.53
CA ASN A 76 17.38 -2.74 -5.79
C ASN A 76 16.57 -3.43 -4.68
N LYS A 77 17.25 -4.08 -3.72
CA LYS A 77 16.62 -4.69 -2.54
C LYS A 77 15.59 -3.74 -1.92
N CYS A 78 14.32 -4.12 -1.97
CA CYS A 78 13.23 -3.29 -1.50
C CYS A 78 13.13 -3.37 0.02
N SER A 79 13.14 -2.22 0.68
CA SER A 79 12.84 -2.06 2.09
C SER A 79 12.19 -0.71 2.32
N PHE A 80 11.14 -0.69 3.14
CA PHE A 80 10.57 0.55 3.63
C PHE A 80 11.58 1.34 4.45
N ASN A 81 11.51 2.66 4.31
CA ASN A 81 12.16 3.60 5.22
C ASN A 81 11.77 3.25 6.70
N PRO A 82 12.73 3.28 7.65
CA PRO A 82 12.42 3.17 9.07
C PRO A 82 11.28 4.08 9.56
N ALA A 83 11.14 5.30 9.03
CA ALA A 83 10.03 6.20 9.34
C ALA A 83 8.68 5.63 8.88
N THR A 84 8.59 5.06 7.68
CA THR A 84 7.37 4.39 7.20
C THR A 84 6.99 3.23 8.10
N LYS A 85 7.97 2.38 8.46
CA LYS A 85 7.75 1.24 9.37
C LYS A 85 7.27 1.66 10.76
N ARG A 86 7.77 2.79 11.27
CA ARG A 86 7.33 3.38 12.54
C ARG A 86 5.93 3.97 12.46
N ASN A 87 5.40 4.24 11.27
CA ASN A 87 4.10 4.88 11.06
C ASN A 87 3.08 3.96 10.35
N PHE A 88 3.30 2.65 10.28
CA PHE A 88 2.31 1.74 9.68
C PHE A 88 0.95 1.79 10.37
N ASP A 89 0.93 1.94 11.70
CA ASP A 89 -0.30 2.10 12.46
C ASP A 89 -1.04 3.39 12.05
N GLU A 90 -0.32 4.50 11.89
CA GLU A 90 -0.89 5.76 11.44
C GLU A 90 -1.42 5.68 10.00
N ILE A 91 -0.70 5.00 9.11
CA ILE A 91 -1.18 4.72 7.74
C ILE A 91 -2.49 3.93 7.79
N LEU A 92 -2.56 2.87 8.60
CA LEU A 92 -3.75 2.03 8.75
C LEU A 92 -4.95 2.81 9.27
N ARG A 93 -4.76 3.65 10.32
CA ARG A 93 -5.81 4.52 10.87
C ARG A 93 -6.34 5.50 9.82
N ARG A 94 -5.44 6.17 9.09
CA ARG A 94 -5.84 7.15 8.05
C ARG A 94 -6.57 6.54 6.87
N VAL A 95 -6.18 5.33 6.46
CA VAL A 95 -6.88 4.60 5.40
C VAL A 95 -8.24 4.10 5.89
N GLY A 96 -8.40 3.85 7.20
CA GLY A 96 -9.61 3.31 7.79
C GLY A 96 -9.85 1.85 7.39
N PHE A 97 -8.77 1.10 7.11
CA PHE A 97 -8.86 -0.30 6.67
C PHE A 97 -9.16 -1.27 7.83
N VAL A 98 -8.79 -0.88 9.05
CA VAL A 98 -8.94 -1.67 10.28
C VAL A 98 -9.43 -0.75 11.40
N HIS A 99 -9.93 -1.34 12.48
CA HIS A 99 -10.27 -0.57 13.67
C HIS A 99 -9.00 -0.01 14.35
N ASP A 100 -9.12 1.18 14.96
CA ASP A 100 -7.98 1.91 15.53
C ASP A 100 -7.23 1.09 16.60
N GLU A 101 -7.95 0.30 17.39
CA GLU A 101 -7.41 -0.57 18.42
C GLU A 101 -6.57 -1.74 17.86
N GLU A 102 -6.74 -2.10 16.59
CA GLU A 102 -6.00 -3.18 15.94
C GLU A 102 -4.72 -2.69 15.24
N ALA A 103 -4.63 -1.39 14.94
CA ALA A 103 -3.58 -0.82 14.10
C ALA A 103 -2.16 -1.09 14.61
N GLU A 104 -1.92 -0.98 15.93
CA GLU A 104 -0.60 -1.24 16.52
C GLU A 104 -0.19 -2.71 16.42
N LYS A 105 -1.10 -3.62 16.73
CA LYS A 105 -0.87 -5.08 16.61
C LYS A 105 -0.59 -5.47 15.16
N ILE A 106 -1.30 -4.87 14.21
CA ILE A 106 -1.11 -5.14 12.79
C ILE A 106 0.23 -4.59 12.31
N LYS A 107 0.65 -3.40 12.78
CA LYS A 107 1.99 -2.86 12.52
C LYS A 107 3.11 -3.82 12.95
N GLU A 108 2.98 -4.50 14.09
CA GLU A 108 3.96 -5.51 14.50
C GLU A 108 4.01 -6.66 13.51
N CYS A 109 2.86 -7.15 13.06
CA CYS A 109 2.75 -8.19 12.04
C CYS A 109 3.34 -7.77 10.69
N LEU A 110 3.09 -6.54 10.24
CA LEU A 110 3.66 -5.98 9.02
C LEU A 110 5.19 -5.85 9.13
N ASN A 111 5.72 -5.44 10.28
CA ASN A 111 7.15 -5.33 10.49
C ASN A 111 7.87 -6.69 10.53
N ALA A 112 7.21 -7.73 11.07
CA ALA A 112 7.76 -9.08 11.15
C ALA A 112 7.64 -9.87 9.84
N ASN A 113 6.46 -9.83 9.22
CA ASN A 113 6.06 -10.74 8.15
C ASN A 113 5.76 -10.05 6.81
N GLY A 114 5.68 -8.72 6.78
CA GLY A 114 5.28 -7.95 5.61
C GLY A 114 3.81 -8.11 5.21
N LYS A 115 3.00 -8.84 6.00
CA LYS A 115 1.58 -9.09 5.73
C LYS A 115 0.81 -9.33 7.02
N TRP A 116 -0.48 -9.05 6.96
CA TRP A 116 -1.47 -9.42 7.96
C TRP A 116 -2.77 -9.75 7.23
N GLU A 117 -3.56 -10.65 7.82
CA GLU A 117 -4.89 -11.00 7.35
C GLU A 117 -5.79 -11.15 8.57
N ASP A 118 -7.04 -10.70 8.47
CA ASP A 118 -8.05 -10.94 9.49
C ASP A 118 -8.52 -12.41 9.47
N GLY A 119 -9.18 -12.83 10.55
CA GLY A 119 -9.73 -14.18 10.64
C GLY A 119 -11.10 -14.36 9.99
N ARG A 120 -11.64 -13.33 9.33
CA ARG A 120 -13.01 -13.33 8.77
C ARG A 120 -13.08 -13.98 7.39
#